data_AF-A0A9P5Q1Q7-F1
#
_entry.id   AF-A0A9P5Q1Q7-F1
#
_cell.length_a   1.000
_cell.length_b   1.000
_cell.length_c   1.000
_cell.angle_alpha   90.00
_cell.angle_beta   90.00
_cell.angle_gamma   90.00
#
_symmetry.space_group_name_H-M   'P 1'
#
loop_
_entity.id
_entity.type
_entity.pdbx_description
1 polymer ?
#
loop_
_entity_poly.entity_id
_entity_poly.type
_entity_poly.pdbx_seq_one_letter_code
_entity_poly.pdbx_strand_id
1 'polypeptide(L)'
;MFSVARRHLLPTVSRARRFSAAPDSRTEGERLITTKLTEKFRPSALQVQDTSGGCGTFYSIHIASEAFKGLPMVKQHRLVTETLKEEIEGIHGLQIKTSVQEGS
;
A
#
# COMPACT_ATOMS: atom_id res chain seq x y z
N MET A 1 -70.40 -13.39 17.60
CA MET A 1 -69.37 -14.37 17.18
C MET A 1 -68.44 -13.68 16.20
N PHE A 2 -67.19 -13.40 16.64
CA PHE A 2 -65.93 -13.26 15.88
C PHE A 2 -65.89 -12.28 14.69
N SER A 3 -64.87 -11.46 14.41
CA SER A 3 -63.52 -11.30 14.95
C SER A 3 -62.96 -9.98 14.39
N VAL A 4 -62.16 -9.29 15.18
CA VAL A 4 -61.39 -8.10 14.79
C VAL A 4 -60.09 -8.53 14.09
N ALA A 5 -59.57 -7.63 13.24
CA ALA A 5 -58.18 -7.56 12.76
C ALA A 5 -57.81 -8.53 11.62
N ARG A 6 -56.92 -8.18 10.67
CA ARG A 6 -55.72 -7.34 10.78
C ARG A 6 -55.28 -6.95 9.36
N ARG A 7 -54.99 -5.65 9.15
CA ARG A 7 -54.20 -5.16 8.01
C ARG A 7 -52.82 -5.82 8.06
N HIS A 8 -52.37 -6.47 6.99
CA HIS A 8 -50.98 -6.86 6.81
C HIS A 8 -50.48 -6.26 5.49
N LEU A 9 -49.85 -5.08 5.62
CA LEU A 9 -49.00 -4.50 4.60
C LEU A 9 -47.70 -5.32 4.54
N LEU A 10 -47.41 -5.91 3.38
CA LEU A 10 -46.12 -6.56 3.14
C LEU A 10 -45.09 -5.48 2.79
N PRO A 11 -43.97 -5.36 3.52
CA PRO A 11 -42.94 -4.39 3.18
C PRO A 11 -42.11 -4.90 2.00
N THR A 12 -41.88 -3.99 1.04
CA THR A 12 -40.91 -4.12 -0.05
C THR A 12 -39.51 -4.33 0.52
N VAL A 13 -38.91 -5.49 0.26
CA VAL A 13 -37.52 -5.77 0.67
C VAL A 13 -36.57 -5.17 -0.35
N SER A 14 -36.05 -3.98 -0.06
CA SER A 14 -34.95 -3.36 -0.80
C SER A 14 -33.67 -4.16 -0.58
N ARG A 15 -33.19 -4.85 -1.62
CA ARG A 15 -31.88 -5.53 -1.62
C ARG A 15 -30.77 -4.47 -1.66
N ALA A 16 -30.39 -3.97 -0.50
CA ALA A 16 -29.21 -3.13 -0.35
C ALA A 16 -27.97 -3.95 -0.72
N ARG A 17 -27.37 -3.66 -1.89
CA ARG A 17 -25.98 -4.03 -2.18
C ARG A 17 -25.12 -3.29 -1.16
N ARG A 18 -24.71 -4.01 -0.11
CA ARG A 18 -23.62 -3.55 0.76
C ARG A 18 -22.34 -3.62 -0.08
N PHE A 19 -21.94 -2.50 -0.68
CA PHE A 19 -20.53 -2.31 -0.95
C PHE A 19 -19.89 -2.06 0.41
N SER A 20 -19.28 -3.11 0.97
CA SER A 20 -18.41 -2.96 2.13
C SER A 20 -17.35 -1.92 1.79
N ALA A 21 -17.24 -0.92 2.65
CA ALA A 21 -16.24 0.13 2.60
C ALA A 21 -14.87 -0.47 2.28
N ALA A 22 -14.17 0.15 1.32
CA ALA A 22 -12.79 -0.18 0.98
C ALA A 22 -11.97 -0.20 2.28
N PRO A 23 -11.36 -1.33 2.66
CA PRO A 23 -10.50 -1.32 3.82
C PRO A 23 -9.23 -0.57 3.39
N ASP A 24 -8.90 0.47 4.15
CA ASP A 24 -7.63 1.20 4.08
C ASP A 24 -6.49 0.28 4.58
N SER A 25 -6.33 -0.86 3.90
CA SER A 25 -5.47 -1.97 4.30
C SER A 25 -4.04 -1.71 3.89
N ARG A 26 -3.46 -0.59 4.36
CA ARG A 26 -1.99 -0.49 4.36
C ARG A 26 -1.46 -1.57 5.29
N THR A 27 -0.80 -2.55 4.69
CA THR A 27 -0.15 -3.68 5.35
C THR A 27 0.92 -3.20 6.33
N GLU A 28 1.22 -4.03 7.33
CA GLU A 28 2.34 -3.80 8.26
C GLU A 28 3.65 -3.54 7.50
N GLY A 29 3.89 -4.33 6.43
CA GLY A 29 5.07 -4.22 5.58
C GLY A 29 5.22 -2.86 4.91
N GLU A 30 4.14 -2.28 4.36
CA GLU A 30 4.19 -0.95 3.75
C GLU A 30 4.63 0.12 4.75
N ARG A 31 4.13 0.05 5.99
CA ARG A 31 4.49 1.01 7.06
C ARG A 31 5.96 0.87 7.44
N LEU A 32 6.44 -0.36 7.61
CA LEU A 32 7.84 -0.65 7.93
C LEU A 32 8.79 -0.15 6.84
N ILE A 33 8.50 -0.48 5.57
CA ILE A 33 9.25 0.00 4.40
C ILE A 33 9.29 1.53 4.38
N THR A 34 8.13 2.16 4.58
CA THR A 34 7.99 3.62 4.53
C THR A 34 8.87 4.29 5.58
N THR A 35 8.79 3.85 6.83
CA THR A 35 9.59 4.40 7.93
C THR A 35 11.09 4.26 7.67
N LYS A 36 11.54 3.07 7.28
CA LYS A 36 12.98 2.77 7.07
C LYS A 36 13.58 3.58 5.92
N LEU A 37 12.89 3.64 4.79
CA LEU A 37 13.35 4.44 3.65
C LEU A 37 13.36 5.94 3.97
N THR A 38 12.39 6.39 4.79
CA THR A 38 12.35 7.77 5.28
C THR A 38 13.55 8.09 6.17
N GLU A 39 13.88 7.21 7.11
CA GLU A 39 15.02 7.38 8.02
C GLU A 39 16.37 7.37 7.30
N LYS A 40 16.55 6.44 6.34
CA LYS A 40 17.84 6.22 5.65
C LYS A 40 18.10 7.22 4.53
N PHE A 41 17.12 7.48 3.68
CA PHE A 41 17.33 8.26 2.44
C PHE A 41 16.70 9.65 2.48
N ARG A 42 15.89 9.96 3.51
CA ARG A 42 15.12 11.20 3.64
C ARG A 42 14.54 11.68 2.28
N PRO A 43 13.80 10.81 1.57
CA PRO A 43 13.25 11.14 0.27
C PRO A 43 12.20 12.23 0.42
N SER A 44 12.12 13.15 -0.54
CA SER A 44 11.05 14.14 -0.55
C SER A 44 9.73 13.54 -1.05
N ALA A 45 9.79 12.47 -1.85
CA ALA A 45 8.61 11.69 -2.21
C ALA A 45 8.87 10.20 -2.03
N LEU A 46 8.01 9.54 -1.27
CA LEU A 46 8.04 8.11 -1.02
C LEU A 46 6.64 7.55 -1.16
N GLN A 47 6.49 6.54 -2.01
CA GLN A 47 5.25 5.84 -2.20
C GLN A 47 5.53 4.34 -2.16
N VAL A 48 4.84 3.66 -1.25
CA VAL A 48 4.91 2.20 -1.10
C VAL A 48 3.49 1.68 -1.28
N GLN A 49 3.34 0.67 -2.12
CA GLN A 49 2.05 0.07 -2.42
C GLN A 49 2.17 -1.45 -2.50
N ASP A 50 1.34 -2.16 -1.74
CA ASP A 50 1.17 -3.60 -1.88
C ASP A 50 0.44 -3.91 -3.20
N THR A 51 1.05 -4.75 -4.02
CA THR A 51 0.49 -5.22 -5.30
C THR A 51 0.15 -6.71 -5.26
N SER A 52 0.34 -7.36 -4.11
CA SER A 52 -0.02 -8.76 -3.89
C SER A 52 -1.50 -8.98 -3.55
N GLY A 53 -2.30 -7.91 -3.49
CA GLY A 53 -3.73 -7.99 -3.18
C GLY A 53 -4.03 -8.30 -1.71
N GLY A 54 -3.13 -7.92 -0.79
CA GLY A 54 -3.30 -8.11 0.65
C GLY A 54 -2.60 -9.33 1.25
N CYS A 55 -1.83 -10.07 0.44
CA CYS A 55 -0.94 -11.13 0.96
C CYS A 55 0.35 -10.58 1.58
N GLY A 56 0.72 -9.34 1.28
CA GLY A 56 1.96 -8.72 1.77
C GLY A 56 3.24 -9.37 1.21
N THR A 57 3.16 -10.02 0.05
CA THR A 57 4.27 -10.77 -0.56
C THR A 57 4.96 -10.03 -1.70
N PHE A 58 4.39 -8.92 -2.18
CA PHE A 58 4.99 -8.13 -3.25
C PHE A 58 4.66 -6.63 -3.16
N TYR A 59 5.69 -5.82 -3.01
CA TYR A 59 5.55 -4.37 -2.83
C TYR A 59 6.15 -3.59 -4.00
N SER A 60 5.45 -2.56 -4.42
CA SER A 60 5.94 -1.55 -5.37
C SER A 60 6.36 -0.31 -4.60
N ILE A 61 7.64 0.03 -4.70
CA ILE A 61 8.29 1.12 -3.99
C ILE A 61 8.76 2.15 -5.02
N HIS A 62 8.30 3.36 -4.86
CA HIS A 62 8.71 4.53 -5.62
C HIS A 62 9.36 5.52 -4.67
N ILE A 63 10.63 5.83 -4.90
CA ILE A 63 11.41 6.72 -4.04
C ILE A 63 12.07 7.81 -4.86
N ALA A 64 11.82 9.06 -4.49
CA ALA A 64 12.50 10.23 -5.05
C ALA A 64 13.39 10.87 -3.98
N SER A 65 14.70 10.87 -4.24
CA SER A 65 15.69 11.46 -3.33
C SER A 65 16.84 12.05 -4.14
N GLU A 66 17.43 13.13 -3.62
CA GLU A 66 18.67 13.71 -4.15
C GLU A 66 19.87 12.78 -3.96
N ALA A 67 19.78 11.82 -3.02
CA ALA A 67 20.83 10.81 -2.79
C ALA A 67 21.13 9.95 -4.02
N PHE A 68 20.20 9.89 -4.99
CA PHE A 68 20.36 9.15 -6.23
C PHE A 68 21.02 9.96 -7.35
N LYS A 69 21.24 11.26 -7.15
CA LYS A 69 21.84 12.15 -8.14
C LYS A 69 23.27 11.71 -8.46
N GLY A 70 23.56 11.48 -9.73
CA GLY A 70 24.88 11.03 -10.20
C GLY A 70 25.19 9.55 -9.99
N LEU A 71 24.26 8.76 -9.44
CA LEU A 71 24.40 7.31 -9.34
C LEU A 71 23.73 6.62 -10.54
N PRO A 72 24.33 5.53 -11.08
CA PRO A 72 23.66 4.71 -12.10
C PRO A 72 22.48 3.94 -11.48
N MET A 73 21.43 3.69 -12.25
CA MET A 73 20.21 3.00 -11.79
C MET A 73 20.48 1.69 -11.03
N VAL A 74 21.45 0.89 -11.50
CA VAL A 74 21.83 -0.36 -10.84
C VAL A 74 22.34 -0.12 -9.40
N LYS A 75 23.14 0.92 -9.17
CA LYS A 75 23.61 1.27 -7.83
C LYS A 75 22.49 1.80 -6.94
N GLN A 76 21.58 2.60 -7.50
CA GLN A 76 20.41 3.10 -6.77
C GLN A 76 19.53 1.93 -6.29
N HIS A 77 19.22 1.00 -7.19
CA HIS A 77 18.43 -0.19 -6.85
C HIS A 77 19.15 -1.07 -5.83
N ARG A 78 20.47 -1.24 -5.94
CA ARG A 78 21.27 -1.96 -4.94
C ARG A 78 21.17 -1.33 -3.56
N LEU A 79 21.38 -0.02 -3.43
CA LEU A 79 21.29 0.71 -2.17
C LEU A 79 19.93 0.53 -1.48
N VAL A 80 18.86 0.67 -2.26
CA VAL A 80 17.49 0.47 -1.76
C VAL A 80 17.27 -0.99 -1.37
N THR A 81 17.69 -1.94 -2.21
CA THR A 81 17.56 -3.37 -1.93
C THR A 81 18.33 -3.78 -0.69
N GLU A 82 19.56 -3.31 -0.48
CA GLU A 82 20.37 -3.62 0.70
C GLU A 82 19.69 -3.10 1.98
N THR A 83 19.19 -1.87 1.95
CA THR A 83 18.47 -1.26 3.08
C THR A 83 17.19 -2.03 3.43
N LEU A 84 16.49 -2.54 2.41
CA LEU A 84 15.26 -3.32 2.58
C LEU A 84 15.55 -4.78 2.91
N LYS A 85 16.66 -5.33 2.43
CA LYS A 85 17.02 -6.72 2.67
C LYS A 85 17.29 -6.96 4.15
N GLU A 86 17.95 -6.03 4.84
CA GLU A 86 18.19 -6.11 6.30
C GLU A 86 16.91 -6.25 7.12
N GLU A 87 15.79 -5.67 6.66
CA GLU A 87 14.54 -5.62 7.41
C GLU A 87 13.48 -6.60 6.90
N ILE A 88 13.63 -7.06 5.66
CA ILE A 88 12.57 -7.80 4.96
C ILE A 88 13.15 -8.98 4.18
N GLU A 89 14.04 -9.76 4.82
CA GLU A 89 14.64 -10.99 4.28
C GLU A 89 13.62 -12.05 3.80
N GLY A 90 12.33 -11.89 4.11
CA GLY A 90 11.26 -12.84 3.77
C GLY A 90 10.37 -12.49 2.57
N ILE A 91 10.48 -11.31 1.93
CA ILE A 91 9.57 -10.98 0.81
C ILE A 91 9.97 -11.76 -0.46
N HIS A 92 8.99 -12.37 -1.13
CA HIS A 92 9.21 -13.09 -2.38
C HIS A 92 9.63 -12.18 -3.54
N GLY A 93 9.25 -10.90 -3.52
CA GLY A 93 9.68 -9.93 -4.51
C GLY A 93 9.26 -8.50 -4.18
N LEU A 94 9.95 -7.54 -4.77
CA LEU A 94 9.62 -6.12 -4.66
C LEU A 94 10.04 -5.41 -5.95
N GLN A 95 9.28 -4.40 -6.32
CA GLN A 95 9.58 -3.54 -7.46
C GLN A 95 10.08 -2.20 -6.96
N ILE A 96 11.34 -1.87 -7.28
CA ILE A 96 11.93 -0.58 -6.93
C ILE A 96 11.93 0.31 -8.17
N LYS A 97 11.44 1.53 -7.98
CA LYS A 97 11.60 2.64 -8.92
C LYS A 97 12.24 3.81 -8.19
N THR A 98 13.42 4.19 -8.64
CA THR A 98 14.16 5.33 -8.12
C THR A 98 14.02 6.50 -9.09
N SER A 99 13.69 7.66 -8.55
CA SER A 99 13.65 8.92 -9.29
C SER A 99 14.64 9.88 -8.64
N VAL A 100 15.40 10.61 -9.46
CA VAL A 100 16.21 11.72 -8.94
C VAL A 100 15.29 12.91 -8.84
N GLN A 101 15.21 13.52 -7.65
CA GLN A 101 14.58 14.82 -7.54
C GLN A 101 15.55 15.86 -8.08
N GLU A 102 15.22 16.42 -9.24
CA GLU A 102 15.84 17.65 -9.72
C GLU A 102 15.20 18.79 -8.89
N GLY A 103 15.92 19.31 -7.90
CA GLY A 103 15.52 20.54 -7.23
C GLY A 103 15.45 21.66 -8.27
N SER A 104 14.26 22.28 -8.40
CA SER A 104 14.03 23.45 -9.25
C SER A 104 14.88 24.65 -8.84
#